data_AF-A0A1F2QIM0-F1
#
_entry.id   AF-A0A1F2QIM0-F1
#
_cell.length_a   1.000
_cell.length_b   1.000
_cell.length_c   1.000
_cell.angle_alpha   90.00
_cell.angle_beta   90.00
_cell.angle_gamma   90.00
#
_symmetry.space_group_name_H-M   'P 1'
#
loop_
_entity.id
_entity.type
_entity.pdbx_description
1 polymer ?
#
loop_
_entity_poly.entity_id
_entity_poly.type
_entity_poly.pdbx_seq_one_letter_code
_entity_poly.pdbx_strand_id
1 'polypeptide(L)'
;MTVWVAFAVNVGNLGQRFRPNMTDLVTDLNASFQRRGDGLQILDYFAQTGNFAIESSQSRERVSDLVSDELSTPCCVMSTASLETLIKEIRSLPSQPLEPLVRWTRCAVLHVSGVVAIGPVTATSRARFRVLSETAIAAWKRDRLDEGGRLDKRRRDGGWRALSRDISKQIGGLWTARSALTLSGIAGRARHPVLNA
;
A
#
# COMPACT_ATOMS: atom_id res chain seq x y z
N MET A 1 21.13 -9.23 -6.42
CA MET A 1 20.32 -8.45 -5.46
C MET A 1 18.89 -8.44 -5.96
N THR A 2 17.91 -8.30 -5.07
CA THR A 2 16.49 -8.30 -5.40
C THR A 2 15.88 -6.95 -5.06
N VAL A 3 15.01 -6.45 -5.95
CA VAL A 3 14.19 -5.27 -5.66
C VAL A 3 12.88 -5.70 -5.02
N TRP A 4 12.69 -5.24 -3.79
CA TRP A 4 11.49 -5.38 -2.99
C TRP A 4 10.68 -4.08 -3.02
N VAL A 5 9.38 -4.20 -2.81
CA VAL A 5 8.50 -3.06 -2.60
C VAL A 5 7.87 -3.17 -1.22
N ALA A 6 8.01 -2.11 -0.42
CA ALA A 6 7.46 -2.01 0.91
C ALA A 6 6.31 -1.01 0.98
N PHE A 7 5.24 -1.40 1.66
CA PHE A 7 4.04 -0.59 1.92
C PHE A 7 3.85 -0.42 3.42
N ALA A 8 4.35 0.68 3.96
CA ALA A 8 4.29 0.97 5.39
C ALA A 8 2.85 1.30 5.85
N VAL A 9 2.42 0.70 6.95
CA VAL A 9 1.09 0.97 7.50
C VAL A 9 1.06 2.38 8.07
N ASN A 10 0.06 3.17 7.68
CA ASN A 10 -0.20 4.49 8.25
C ASN A 10 0.98 5.48 8.24
N VAL A 11 1.83 5.46 7.22
CA VAL A 11 2.79 6.56 7.00
C VAL A 11 2.13 7.66 6.18
N GLY A 12 2.22 8.91 6.63
CA GLY A 12 1.77 10.10 5.90
C GLY A 12 0.29 10.14 5.52
N ASN A 13 -0.55 9.38 6.24
CA ASN A 13 -1.97 9.25 5.92
C ASN A 13 -2.75 10.55 6.22
N LEU A 14 -3.85 10.75 5.49
CA LEU A 14 -4.75 11.88 5.72
C LEU A 14 -5.30 11.85 7.16
N GLY A 15 -5.18 12.98 7.88
CA GLY A 15 -5.60 13.10 9.29
C GLY A 15 -4.50 12.82 10.32
N GLN A 16 -3.30 12.43 9.92
CA GLN A 16 -2.16 12.34 10.86
C GLN A 16 -1.55 13.72 11.14
N ARG A 17 -1.14 13.91 12.40
CA ARG A 17 -0.48 15.12 12.90
C ARG A 17 0.93 15.29 12.30
N PHE A 18 1.60 14.18 12.01
CA PHE A 18 2.92 14.17 11.39
C PHE A 18 2.84 13.61 9.96
N ARG A 19 3.44 14.33 9.01
CA ARG A 19 3.69 13.86 7.65
C ARG A 19 5.16 14.10 7.36
N PRO A 20 5.99 13.06 7.29
CA PRO A 20 7.39 13.25 6.98
C PRO A 20 7.54 13.80 5.56
N ASN A 21 8.55 14.62 5.34
CA ASN A 21 9.09 14.81 4.01
C ASN A 21 9.72 13.48 3.58
N MET A 22 9.20 12.84 2.54
CA MET A 22 9.66 11.52 2.15
C MET A 22 11.11 11.51 1.65
N THR A 23 11.61 12.61 1.08
CA THR A 23 13.03 12.70 0.69
C THR A 23 13.92 12.64 1.93
N ASP A 24 13.64 13.48 2.93
CA ASP A 24 14.41 13.50 4.18
C ASP A 24 14.32 12.14 4.90
N LEU A 25 13.11 11.57 4.96
CA LEU A 25 12.90 10.25 5.54
C LEU A 25 13.73 9.17 4.81
N VAL A 26 13.74 9.15 3.48
CA VAL A 26 14.54 8.16 2.73
C VAL A 26 16.04 8.32 2.98
N THR A 27 16.52 9.56 3.05
CA THR A 27 17.92 9.86 3.42
C THR A 27 18.25 9.30 4.80
N ASP A 28 17.41 9.58 5.79
CA ASP A 28 17.61 9.12 7.17
C ASP A 28 17.58 7.59 7.27
N LEU A 29 16.63 6.95 6.58
CA LEU A 29 16.51 5.49 6.52
C LEU A 29 17.77 4.85 5.91
N ASN A 30 18.23 5.36 4.78
CA ASN A 30 19.44 4.85 4.12
C ASN A 30 20.68 5.04 4.99
N ALA A 31 20.84 6.21 5.63
CA ALA A 31 21.94 6.44 6.56
C ALA A 31 21.91 5.48 7.76
N SER A 32 20.71 5.12 8.24
CA SER A 32 20.53 4.14 9.31
C SER A 32 20.92 2.72 8.87
N PHE A 33 20.40 2.24 7.73
CA PHE A 33 20.74 0.92 7.19
C PHE A 33 22.24 0.77 6.88
N GLN A 34 22.87 1.84 6.39
CA GLN A 34 24.31 1.85 6.13
C GLN A 34 25.12 1.75 7.43
N ARG A 35 24.77 2.53 8.48
CA ARG A 35 25.46 2.47 9.77
C ARG A 35 25.35 1.11 10.45
N ARG A 36 24.23 0.41 10.27
CA ARG A 36 24.01 -0.94 10.81
C ARG A 36 24.59 -2.07 9.94
N GLY A 37 24.95 -1.78 8.69
CA GLY A 37 25.45 -2.80 7.76
C GLY A 37 24.38 -3.80 7.34
N ASP A 38 23.10 -3.40 7.29
CA ASP A 38 21.97 -4.31 7.05
C ASP A 38 21.91 -4.86 5.61
N GLY A 39 22.66 -4.26 4.68
CA GLY A 39 22.63 -4.64 3.26
C GLY A 39 21.31 -4.29 2.59
N LEU A 40 20.74 -3.14 2.94
CA LEU A 40 19.46 -2.65 2.45
C LEU A 40 19.61 -1.19 1.99
N GLN A 41 19.06 -0.87 0.83
CA GLN A 41 19.02 0.49 0.31
C GLN A 41 17.63 0.80 -0.24
N ILE A 42 17.03 1.90 0.21
CA ILE A 42 15.85 2.47 -0.42
C ILE A 42 16.31 3.20 -1.68
N LEU A 43 15.85 2.70 -2.82
CA LEU A 43 16.18 3.23 -4.13
C LEU A 43 15.34 4.46 -4.46
N ASP A 44 14.03 4.40 -4.21
CA ASP A 44 13.08 5.46 -4.54
C ASP A 44 11.78 5.27 -3.74
N TYR A 45 10.88 6.25 -3.82
CA TYR A 45 9.55 6.21 -3.21
C TYR A 45 8.47 6.72 -4.17
N PHE A 46 7.22 6.42 -3.86
CA PHE A 46 6.08 6.97 -4.60
C PHE A 46 5.02 7.54 -3.67
N ALA A 47 4.67 8.81 -3.91
CA ALA A 47 3.81 9.61 -3.05
C ALA A 47 4.30 9.70 -1.60
N GLN A 48 3.54 10.36 -0.74
CA GLN A 48 3.92 10.65 0.64
C GLN A 48 3.30 9.66 1.65
N THR A 49 3.12 8.38 1.26
CA THR A 49 2.37 7.39 2.06
C THR A 49 3.14 6.08 2.34
N GLY A 50 4.47 6.19 2.42
CA GLY A 50 5.34 5.07 2.76
C GLY A 50 5.27 3.92 1.75
N ASN A 51 5.55 4.23 0.49
CA ASN A 51 5.68 3.24 -0.59
C ASN A 51 7.11 3.32 -1.10
N PHE A 52 7.91 2.30 -0.84
CA PHE A 52 9.35 2.31 -1.08
C PHE A 52 9.75 1.20 -2.04
N ALA A 53 10.68 1.51 -2.95
CA ALA A 53 11.42 0.52 -3.71
C ALA A 53 12.77 0.30 -3.00
N ILE A 54 13.11 -0.96 -2.73
CA ILE A 54 14.20 -1.32 -1.84
C ILE A 54 15.07 -2.37 -2.52
N GLU A 55 16.36 -2.14 -2.62
CA GLU A 55 17.34 -3.15 -3.01
C GLU A 55 17.89 -3.86 -1.77
N SER A 56 17.92 -5.20 -1.81
CA SER A 56 18.59 -6.00 -0.79
C SER A 56 18.91 -7.41 -1.29
N SER A 57 19.91 -8.05 -0.68
CA SER A 57 20.15 -9.49 -0.79
C SER A 57 19.41 -10.32 0.27
N GLN A 58 18.79 -9.65 1.25
CA GLN A 58 18.08 -10.28 2.35
C GLN A 58 16.76 -10.93 1.90
N SER A 59 16.23 -11.85 2.72
CA SER A 59 14.89 -12.42 2.52
C SER A 59 13.79 -11.36 2.69
N ARG A 60 12.62 -11.64 2.12
CA ARG A 60 11.43 -10.76 2.23
C ARG A 60 11.08 -10.45 3.68
N GLU A 61 11.10 -11.47 4.53
CA GLU A 61 10.78 -11.37 5.97
C GLU A 61 11.78 -10.45 6.66
N ARG A 62 13.07 -10.63 6.39
CA ARG A 62 14.12 -9.79 6.99
C ARG A 62 14.03 -8.34 6.53
N VAL A 63 13.76 -8.10 5.24
CA VAL A 63 13.50 -6.74 4.71
C VAL A 63 12.29 -6.12 5.40
N SER A 64 11.21 -6.89 5.57
CA SER A 64 10.01 -6.44 6.27
C SER A 64 10.30 -6.03 7.71
N ASP A 65 11.05 -6.85 8.45
CA ASP A 65 11.39 -6.57 9.86
C ASP A 65 12.26 -5.31 9.98
N LEU A 66 13.33 -5.22 9.19
CA LEU A 66 14.26 -4.08 9.20
C LEU A 66 13.56 -2.75 8.90
N VAL A 67 12.74 -2.73 7.85
CA VAL A 67 12.02 -1.51 7.45
C VAL A 67 10.92 -1.17 8.44
N SER A 68 10.27 -2.17 9.03
CA SER A 68 9.21 -1.95 10.03
C SER A 68 9.76 -1.41 11.34
N ASP A 69 10.92 -1.92 11.78
CA ASP A 69 11.64 -1.45 12.97
C ASP A 69 12.06 0.00 12.79
N GLU A 70 12.72 0.31 11.67
CA GLU A 70 13.21 1.65 11.40
C GLU A 70 12.08 2.69 11.30
N LEU A 71 10.96 2.33 10.65
CA LEU A 71 9.81 3.21 10.54
C LEU A 71 8.92 3.21 11.80
N SER A 72 9.20 2.33 12.77
CA SER A 72 8.32 2.05 13.92
C SER A 72 6.88 1.77 13.50
N THR A 73 6.68 1.14 12.35
CA THR A 73 5.36 0.73 11.85
C THR A 73 5.46 -0.49 10.93
N PRO A 74 4.53 -1.45 11.03
CA PRO A 74 4.54 -2.64 10.20
C PRO A 74 4.47 -2.33 8.70
N CYS A 75 5.22 -3.10 7.89
CA CYS A 75 5.23 -2.99 6.44
C CYS A 75 4.75 -4.29 5.78
N CYS A 76 3.99 -4.17 4.70
CA CYS A 76 3.85 -5.28 3.75
C CYS A 76 5.01 -5.20 2.75
N VAL A 77 5.77 -6.29 2.60
CA VAL A 77 6.87 -6.38 1.62
C VAL A 77 6.58 -7.49 0.61
N MET A 78 6.80 -7.18 -0.68
CA MET A 78 6.69 -8.15 -1.77
C MET A 78 7.71 -7.86 -2.87
N SER A 79 7.99 -8.86 -3.70
CA SER A 79 8.87 -8.68 -4.86
C SER A 79 8.21 -7.77 -5.92
N THR A 80 9.02 -7.11 -6.73
CA THR A 80 8.51 -6.35 -7.90
C THR A 80 7.70 -7.24 -8.85
N ALA A 81 8.12 -8.49 -9.07
CA ALA A 81 7.38 -9.42 -9.92
C ALA A 81 5.97 -9.74 -9.37
N SER A 82 5.86 -10.00 -8.07
CA SER A 82 4.57 -10.22 -7.40
C SER A 82 3.67 -8.98 -7.50
N LEU A 83 4.25 -7.78 -7.33
CA LEU A 83 3.53 -6.52 -7.47
C LEU A 83 3.01 -6.32 -8.90
N GLU A 84 3.81 -6.63 -9.92
CA GLU A 84 3.38 -6.53 -11.32
C GLU A 84 2.22 -7.48 -11.64
N THR A 85 2.26 -8.71 -11.17
CA THR A 85 1.16 -9.68 -11.28
C THR A 85 -0.10 -9.13 -10.61
N LEU A 86 0.02 -8.63 -9.38
CA LEU A 86 -1.09 -8.02 -8.65
C LEU A 86 -1.70 -6.83 -9.40
N ILE A 87 -0.87 -5.96 -9.98
CA ILE A 87 -1.34 -4.81 -10.78
C ILE A 87 -2.11 -5.29 -12.02
N LYS A 88 -1.60 -6.31 -12.73
CA LYS A 88 -2.28 -6.91 -13.88
C LYS A 88 -3.64 -7.47 -13.49
N GLU A 89 -3.72 -8.22 -12.39
CA GLU A 89 -4.97 -8.77 -11.87
C GLU A 89 -5.97 -7.66 -11.52
N ILE A 90 -5.56 -6.62 -10.80
CA ILE A 90 -6.45 -5.51 -10.42
C ILE A 90 -6.97 -4.77 -11.66
N ARG A 91 -6.14 -4.62 -12.69
CA ARG A 91 -6.52 -3.93 -13.94
C ARG A 91 -7.46 -4.76 -14.80
N SER A 92 -7.35 -6.08 -14.78
CA SER A 92 -8.25 -6.98 -15.53
C SER A 92 -9.63 -7.10 -14.90
N LEU A 93 -9.81 -6.59 -13.68
CA LEU A 93 -11.10 -6.62 -13.01
C LEU A 93 -12.15 -5.76 -13.73
N PRO A 94 -13.40 -6.26 -13.83
CA PRO A 94 -14.49 -5.54 -14.48
C PRO A 94 -14.71 -4.18 -13.82
N SER A 95 -15.16 -3.22 -14.62
CA SER A 95 -15.61 -1.94 -14.09
C SER A 95 -16.86 -2.14 -13.23
N GLN A 96 -17.00 -1.32 -12.19
CA GLN A 96 -18.22 -1.33 -11.38
C GLN A 96 -19.34 -0.59 -12.11
N PRO A 97 -20.62 -0.93 -11.83
CA PRO A 97 -21.75 -0.19 -12.35
C PRO A 97 -21.62 1.30 -12.07
N LEU A 98 -22.05 2.12 -13.03
CA LEU A 98 -22.13 3.55 -12.84
C LEU A 98 -23.10 3.86 -11.71
N GLU A 99 -22.68 4.75 -10.83
CA GLU A 99 -23.48 5.21 -9.70
C GLU A 99 -23.38 6.73 -9.63
N PRO A 100 -24.51 7.47 -9.53
CA PRO A 100 -24.49 8.93 -9.47
C PRO A 100 -23.61 9.44 -8.32
N LEU A 101 -22.77 10.44 -8.60
CA LEU A 101 -21.87 11.07 -7.63
C LEU A 101 -20.91 10.07 -6.94
N VAL A 102 -20.59 8.96 -7.59
CA VAL A 102 -19.65 7.97 -7.07
C VAL A 102 -18.57 7.68 -8.10
N ARG A 103 -17.32 7.71 -7.63
CA ARG A 103 -16.17 7.20 -8.35
C ARG A 103 -15.70 5.91 -7.70
N TRP A 104 -15.66 4.83 -8.47
CA TRP A 104 -15.07 3.58 -8.03
C TRP A 104 -13.56 3.57 -8.29
N THR A 105 -12.77 3.61 -7.22
CA THR A 105 -11.30 3.59 -7.32
C THR A 105 -10.79 2.17 -7.08
N ARG A 106 -10.15 1.57 -8.09
CA ARG A 106 -9.48 0.26 -7.97
C ARG A 106 -8.29 0.34 -7.01
N CYS A 107 -8.15 -0.66 -6.14
CA CYS A 107 -7.10 -0.74 -5.14
C CYS A 107 -6.81 -2.19 -4.71
N ALA A 108 -5.71 -2.38 -4.00
CA ALA A 108 -5.40 -3.61 -3.27
C ALA A 108 -5.48 -3.36 -1.76
N VAL A 109 -5.84 -4.40 -1.03
CA VAL A 109 -5.67 -4.52 0.42
C VAL A 109 -4.70 -5.68 0.65
N LEU A 110 -3.55 -5.36 1.21
CA LEU A 110 -2.39 -6.24 1.32
C LEU A 110 -2.19 -6.67 2.76
N HIS A 111 -1.96 -7.96 2.96
CA HIS A 111 -1.70 -8.51 4.28
C HIS A 111 -0.32 -8.06 4.76
N VAL A 112 -0.25 -7.64 6.02
CA VAL A 112 0.98 -7.17 6.67
C VAL A 112 1.45 -8.22 7.67
N SER A 113 0.60 -8.60 8.62
CA SER A 113 0.94 -9.56 9.67
C SER A 113 -0.29 -10.05 10.43
N GLY A 114 -0.13 -11.09 11.24
CA GLY A 114 -1.19 -11.65 12.07
C GLY A 114 -1.95 -12.82 11.43
N VAL A 115 -2.85 -13.41 12.20
CA VAL A 115 -3.63 -14.57 11.77
C VAL A 115 -4.81 -14.12 10.93
N VAL A 116 -4.97 -14.74 9.77
CA VAL A 116 -6.11 -14.53 8.86
C VAL A 116 -7.03 -15.73 8.95
N ALA A 117 -8.30 -15.49 9.26
CA ALA A 117 -9.33 -16.50 9.18
C ALA A 117 -9.64 -16.80 7.71
N ILE A 118 -9.69 -18.08 7.36
CA ILE A 118 -10.12 -18.51 6.02
C ILE A 118 -11.63 -18.27 5.92
N GLY A 119 -12.04 -17.39 5.00
CA GLY A 119 -13.45 -17.09 4.82
C GLY A 119 -13.72 -16.06 3.71
N PRO A 120 -15.00 -15.94 3.30
CA PRO A 120 -15.40 -14.96 2.30
C PRO A 120 -15.30 -13.53 2.85
N VAL A 121 -14.84 -12.61 2.01
CA VAL A 121 -14.91 -11.18 2.29
C VAL A 121 -16.17 -10.61 1.64
N THR A 122 -16.99 -9.95 2.42
CA THR A 122 -18.25 -9.34 2.00
C THR A 122 -18.07 -7.85 1.70
N ALA A 123 -18.87 -7.35 0.76
CA ALA A 123 -18.90 -5.93 0.42
C ALA A 123 -19.38 -5.09 1.61
N THR A 124 -18.85 -3.87 1.72
CA THR A 124 -19.28 -2.87 2.70
C THR A 124 -19.87 -1.66 1.98
N SER A 125 -20.43 -0.71 2.74
CA SER A 125 -20.85 0.59 2.20
C SER A 125 -19.70 1.40 1.57
N ARG A 126 -18.45 1.03 1.87
CA ARG A 126 -17.23 1.73 1.44
C ARG A 126 -16.54 1.05 0.25
N ALA A 127 -16.71 -0.25 0.08
CA ALA A 127 -15.99 -0.97 -0.94
C ALA A 127 -16.63 -2.31 -1.31
N ARG A 128 -16.37 -2.72 -2.55
CA ARG A 128 -16.59 -4.09 -3.01
C ARG A 128 -15.26 -4.80 -3.06
N PHE A 129 -15.23 -6.08 -2.70
CA PHE A 129 -14.00 -6.85 -2.56
C PHE A 129 -14.00 -8.08 -3.47
N ARG A 130 -12.79 -8.51 -3.85
CA ARG A 130 -12.53 -9.79 -4.48
C ARG A 130 -11.21 -10.33 -3.92
N VAL A 131 -11.27 -11.49 -3.27
CA VAL A 131 -10.07 -12.18 -2.81
C VAL A 131 -9.26 -12.62 -4.03
N LEU A 132 -7.98 -12.27 -4.08
CA LEU A 132 -7.05 -12.70 -5.13
C LEU A 132 -6.15 -13.83 -4.61
N SER A 133 -5.67 -13.69 -3.38
CA SER A 133 -4.89 -14.68 -2.66
C SER A 133 -5.08 -14.51 -1.15
N GLU A 134 -4.43 -15.36 -0.36
CA GLU A 134 -4.40 -15.24 1.12
C GLU A 134 -3.78 -13.92 1.60
N THR A 135 -2.93 -13.28 0.77
CA THR A 135 -2.18 -12.08 1.14
C THR A 135 -2.62 -10.83 0.38
N ALA A 136 -3.55 -10.95 -0.57
CA ALA A 136 -4.02 -9.85 -1.39
C ALA A 136 -5.52 -9.93 -1.69
N ILE A 137 -6.21 -8.82 -1.43
CA ILE A 137 -7.62 -8.62 -1.77
C ILE A 137 -7.71 -7.42 -2.69
N ALA A 138 -8.28 -7.61 -3.88
CA ALA A 138 -8.66 -6.47 -4.70
C ALA A 138 -9.91 -5.79 -4.13
N ALA A 139 -9.97 -4.48 -4.29
CA ALA A 139 -11.11 -3.70 -3.88
C ALA A 139 -11.44 -2.59 -4.88
N TRP A 140 -12.74 -2.31 -5.01
CA TRP A 140 -13.23 -1.07 -5.59
C TRP A 140 -13.72 -0.20 -4.46
N LYS A 141 -12.94 0.83 -4.14
CA LYS A 141 -13.31 1.83 -3.13
C LYS A 141 -14.38 2.76 -3.70
N ARG A 142 -15.46 2.93 -2.96
CA ARG A 142 -16.52 3.89 -3.23
C ARG A 142 -16.07 5.28 -2.76
N ASP A 143 -15.64 6.12 -3.68
CA ASP A 143 -15.34 7.53 -3.41
C ASP A 143 -16.55 8.39 -3.76
N ARG A 144 -17.11 9.10 -2.79
CA ARG A 144 -18.22 10.04 -3.04
C ARG A 144 -17.71 11.34 -3.66
N LEU A 145 -18.46 11.83 -4.62
CA LEU A 145 -18.22 13.08 -5.32
C LEU A 145 -19.22 14.15 -4.89
N ASP A 146 -18.80 15.42 -4.95
CA ASP A 146 -19.69 16.57 -4.88
C ASP A 146 -20.31 16.85 -6.27
N GLU A 147 -21.22 17.82 -6.34
CA GLU A 147 -21.89 18.23 -7.59
C GLU A 147 -20.91 18.75 -8.65
N GLY A 148 -19.72 19.20 -8.24
CA GLY A 148 -18.63 19.59 -9.13
C GLY A 148 -17.73 18.44 -9.58
N GLY A 149 -18.08 17.19 -9.26
CA GLY A 149 -17.31 16.00 -9.63
C GLY A 149 -16.01 15.82 -8.84
N ARG A 150 -15.79 16.58 -7.78
CA ARG A 150 -14.61 16.45 -6.92
C ARG A 150 -14.89 15.53 -5.76
N LEU A 151 -13.85 15.00 -5.13
CA LEU A 151 -14.02 14.18 -3.92
C LEU A 151 -14.69 14.99 -2.81
N ASP A 152 -15.88 14.55 -2.40
CA ASP A 152 -16.63 15.21 -1.33
C ASP A 152 -15.92 14.97 0.00
N LYS A 153 -15.23 16.01 0.50
CA LYS A 153 -14.48 15.98 1.76
C LYS A 153 -15.37 15.74 2.98
N ARG A 154 -16.62 16.19 2.95
CA ARG A 154 -17.58 16.08 4.06
C ARG A 154 -18.19 14.69 4.15
N ARG A 155 -18.31 14.00 3.01
CA ARG A 155 -18.87 12.64 2.93
C ARG A 155 -17.81 11.57 2.67
N ARG A 156 -16.55 11.82 3.03
CA ARG A 156 -15.52 10.76 2.96
C ARG A 156 -15.83 9.73 4.04
N ASP A 157 -16.29 8.56 3.60
CA ASP A 157 -16.41 7.37 4.44
C ASP A 157 -15.02 6.78 4.75
N GLY A 158 -14.07 7.61 5.21
CA GLY A 158 -12.69 7.25 5.54
C GLY A 158 -11.70 7.15 4.36
N GLY A 159 -10.41 7.14 4.70
CA GLY A 159 -9.31 6.91 3.76
C GLY A 159 -8.98 5.43 3.58
N TRP A 160 -7.80 5.13 3.03
CA TRP A 160 -7.32 3.75 2.81
C TRP A 160 -7.31 2.90 4.09
N ARG A 161 -6.99 3.51 5.24
CA ARG A 161 -7.06 2.86 6.55
C ARG A 161 -8.45 2.28 6.87
N ALA A 162 -9.53 2.89 6.38
CA ALA A 162 -10.87 2.37 6.60
C ALA A 162 -11.07 1.01 5.90
N LEU A 163 -10.61 0.86 4.66
CA LEU A 163 -10.67 -0.40 3.93
C LEU A 163 -9.86 -1.50 4.63
N SER A 164 -8.63 -1.19 5.05
CA SER A 164 -7.80 -2.12 5.81
C SER A 164 -8.48 -2.61 7.08
N ARG A 165 -9.17 -1.72 7.81
CA ARG A 165 -9.91 -2.06 9.02
C ARG A 165 -11.17 -2.86 8.71
N ASP A 166 -11.87 -2.57 7.62
CA ASP A 166 -13.04 -3.34 7.20
C ASP A 166 -12.66 -4.80 6.91
N ILE A 167 -11.52 -5.04 6.25
CA ILE A 167 -10.98 -6.39 6.04
C ILE A 167 -10.55 -7.03 7.36
N SER A 168 -9.77 -6.32 8.17
CA SER A 168 -9.29 -6.82 9.48
C SER A 168 -10.45 -7.26 10.38
N LYS A 169 -11.58 -6.55 10.37
CA LYS A 169 -12.79 -6.93 11.12
C LYS A 169 -13.46 -8.20 10.60
N GLN A 170 -13.35 -8.49 9.32
CA GLN A 170 -14.02 -9.64 8.70
C GLN A 170 -13.20 -10.91 8.83
N ILE A 171 -11.88 -10.82 8.60
CA ILE A 171 -11.01 -12.00 8.48
C ILE A 171 -9.77 -11.93 9.38
N GLY A 172 -9.68 -10.98 10.31
CA GLY A 172 -8.52 -10.83 11.17
C GLY A 172 -7.29 -10.25 10.46
N GLY A 173 -6.13 -10.33 11.12
CA GLY A 173 -4.86 -9.81 10.60
C GLY A 173 -4.75 -8.29 10.54
N LEU A 174 -3.54 -7.82 10.23
CA LEU A 174 -3.20 -6.44 9.95
C LEU A 174 -3.05 -6.28 8.43
N TRP A 175 -3.66 -5.23 7.90
CA TRP A 175 -3.74 -4.99 6.47
C TRP A 175 -3.38 -3.55 6.12
N THR A 176 -2.94 -3.32 4.89
CA THR A 176 -2.65 -1.99 4.33
C THR A 176 -3.27 -1.85 2.95
N ALA A 177 -3.96 -0.74 2.66
CA ALA A 177 -4.64 -0.54 1.39
C ALA A 177 -3.94 0.50 0.52
N ARG A 178 -3.87 0.25 -0.79
CA ARG A 178 -3.21 1.12 -1.78
C ARG A 178 -3.97 1.18 -3.10
N SER A 179 -4.09 2.38 -3.65
CA SER A 179 -4.72 2.56 -4.96
C SER A 179 -3.92 1.89 -6.06
N ALA A 180 -4.58 1.45 -7.14
CA ALA A 180 -3.89 0.89 -8.31
C ALA A 180 -2.88 1.87 -8.93
N LEU A 181 -3.16 3.18 -8.84
CA LEU A 181 -2.21 4.24 -9.23
C LEU A 181 -0.95 4.22 -8.37
N THR A 182 -1.10 4.11 -7.05
CA THR A 182 0.03 4.02 -6.11
C THR A 182 0.88 2.79 -6.37
N LEU A 183 0.24 1.63 -6.55
CA LEU A 183 0.93 0.37 -6.88
C LEU A 183 1.71 0.49 -8.20
N SER A 184 1.07 1.03 -9.24
CA SER A 184 1.71 1.24 -10.54
C SER A 184 2.87 2.24 -10.47
N GLY A 185 2.70 3.30 -9.68
CA GLY A 185 3.71 4.33 -9.48
C GLY A 185 4.98 3.77 -8.86
N ILE A 186 4.85 3.03 -7.75
CA ILE A 186 6.02 2.43 -7.09
C ILE A 186 6.64 1.31 -7.92
N ALA A 187 5.86 0.52 -8.66
CA ALA A 187 6.39 -0.45 -9.62
C ALA A 187 7.19 0.22 -10.74
N GLY A 188 6.76 1.40 -11.21
CA GLY A 188 7.52 2.22 -12.14
C GLY A 188 8.87 2.66 -11.57
N ARG A 189 8.88 3.16 -10.33
CA ARG A 189 10.11 3.56 -9.64
C ARG A 189 11.06 2.39 -9.36
N ALA A 190 10.53 1.22 -9.04
CA ALA A 190 11.33 0.01 -8.82
C ALA A 190 12.06 -0.49 -10.08
N ARG A 191 11.55 -0.16 -11.28
CA ARG A 191 12.20 -0.51 -12.57
C ARG A 191 13.23 0.53 -13.03
N HIS A 192 12.99 1.79 -12.68
CA HIS A 192 13.84 2.92 -13.04
C HIS A 192 14.12 3.75 -11.79
N PRO A 193 14.94 3.23 -10.87
CA PRO A 193 15.25 3.95 -9.65
C PRO A 193 15.98 5.24 -10.03
N VAL A 194 15.41 6.38 -9.65
CA VAL A 194 16.16 7.63 -9.64
C VAL A 194 17.03 7.54 -8.40
N LEU A 195 18.33 7.31 -8.59
CA LEU A 195 19.29 7.36 -7.50
C LEU A 195 19.25 8.79 -6.94
N ASN A 196 18.53 8.97 -5.83
CA ASN A 196 18.55 10.22 -5.09
C ASN A 196 19.96 10.31 -4.47
N ALA A 197 20.82 11.11 -5.12
CA ALA A 197 22.17 11.44 -4.67
C ALA A 197 22.12 12.44 -3.50
#